data_AF-A0A822EP61-F1
#
_entry.id   AF-A0A822EP61-F1
#
_cell.length_a   1.000
_cell.length_b   1.000
_cell.length_c   1.000
_cell.angle_alpha   90.00
_cell.angle_beta   90.00
_cell.angle_gamma   90.00
#
_symmetry.space_group_name_H-M   'P 1'
#
loop_
_entity.id
_entity.type
_entity.pdbx_description
1 polymer ?
#
loop_
_entity_poly.entity_id
_entity_poly.type
_entity_poly.pdbx_seq_one_letter_code
_entity_poly.pdbx_strand_id
1 'polypeptide(L)'
;MSEIPTHFRHCILYEFQLGNNASAAVRNICAALGEGAVADRTCCHWFKRFREGDMSLENRPRSGRPLESDIERLKVLIEDNPRLTTHELSAMLG
;
A
#
# COMPACT_ATOMS: atom_id res chain seq x y z
N MET A 1 -9.13 -7.88 1.90
CA MET A 1 -8.95 -7.47 0.49
C MET A 1 -7.58 -7.93 0.05
N SER A 2 -7.52 -8.76 -0.98
CA SER A 2 -6.32 -9.43 -1.48
C SER A 2 -5.19 -8.43 -1.72
N GLU A 3 -4.08 -8.62 -0.99
CA GLU A 3 -2.83 -7.98 -1.34
C GLU A 3 -2.46 -8.50 -2.73
N ILE A 4 -2.43 -7.61 -3.72
CA ILE A 4 -1.71 -7.91 -4.96
C ILE A 4 -0.25 -8.02 -4.53
N PRO A 5 0.37 -9.21 -4.60
CA PRO A 5 1.74 -9.36 -4.16
C PRO A 5 2.64 -8.43 -4.97
N THR A 6 3.63 -7.86 -4.29
CA THR A 6 4.46 -6.74 -4.77
C THR A 6 5.08 -6.99 -6.15
N HIS A 7 5.29 -8.24 -6.54
CA HIS A 7 5.80 -8.61 -7.87
C HIS A 7 4.87 -8.17 -9.02
N PHE A 8 3.54 -8.24 -8.88
CA PHE A 8 2.65 -7.78 -9.95
C PHE A 8 2.72 -6.26 -10.17
N ARG A 9 2.99 -5.48 -9.12
CA ARG A 9 3.14 -4.02 -9.26
C ARG A 9 4.38 -3.66 -10.08
N HIS A 10 5.45 -4.42 -9.91
CA HIS A 10 6.64 -4.32 -10.74
C HIS A 10 6.33 -4.65 -12.20
N CYS A 11 5.56 -5.71 -12.47
CA CYS A 11 5.11 -6.04 -13.83
C CYS A 11 4.25 -4.92 -14.44
N ILE A 12 3.32 -4.34 -13.68
CA ILE A 12 2.48 -3.23 -14.14
C ILE A 12 3.34 -1.99 -14.46
N LEU A 13 4.33 -1.67 -13.62
CA LEU A 13 5.27 -0.56 -13.88
C LEU A 13 6.11 -0.82 -15.12
N TYR A 14 6.60 -2.04 -15.30
CA TYR A 14 7.34 -2.44 -16.49
C TYR A 14 6.52 -2.24 -17.77
N GLU A 15 5.28 -2.72 -17.80
CA GLU A 15 4.37 -2.52 -18.94
C GLU A 15 4.07 -1.03 -19.20
N PHE A 16 3.95 -0.22 -18.15
CA PHE A 16 3.80 1.23 -18.28
C PHE A 16 5.03 1.87 -18.92
N GLN A 17 6.24 1.47 -18.52
CA GLN A 17 7.50 1.97 -19.09
C GLN A 17 7.72 1.53 -20.54
N LEU A 18 7.17 0.38 -20.94
CA LEU A 18 7.12 -0.04 -22.35
C LEU A 18 6.16 0.82 -23.21
N GLY A 19 5.37 1.71 -22.60
CA GLY A 19 4.41 2.55 -23.31
C GLY A 19 3.10 1.84 -23.64
N ASN A 20 2.87 0.64 -23.08
CA ASN A 20 1.60 -0.06 -23.24
C ASN A 20 0.48 0.69 -22.50
N ASN A 21 -0.77 0.44 -22.91
CA ASN A 21 -1.93 0.89 -22.14
C ASN A 21 -2.33 -0.17 -21.10
N ALA A 22 -3.19 0.23 -20.14
CA ALA A 22 -3.56 -0.64 -19.02
C ALA A 22 -4.22 -1.97 -19.46
N SER A 23 -5.07 -1.95 -20.49
CA SER A 23 -5.73 -3.15 -20.99
C SER A 23 -4.74 -4.12 -21.66
N ALA A 24 -3.77 -3.58 -22.41
CA ALA A 24 -2.69 -4.38 -22.99
C ALA A 24 -1.81 -4.98 -21.88
N ALA A 25 -1.47 -4.19 -20.86
CA ALA A 25 -0.69 -4.64 -19.71
C ALA A 25 -1.38 -5.79 -18.97
N VAL A 26 -2.68 -5.69 -18.68
CA VAL A 26 -3.45 -6.78 -18.03
C VAL A 26 -3.37 -8.06 -18.86
N ARG A 27 -3.59 -7.97 -20.18
CA ARG A 27 -3.51 -9.13 -21.06
C ARG A 27 -2.11 -9.76 -21.08
N ASN A 28 -1.06 -8.94 -21.18
CA ASN A 28 0.32 -9.42 -21.19
C ASN A 28 0.69 -10.11 -19.86
N ILE A 29 0.32 -9.48 -18.74
CA ILE A 29 0.59 -10.00 -17.40
C ILE A 29 -0.17 -11.31 -17.15
N CYS A 30 -1.46 -11.35 -17.48
CA CYS A 30 -2.26 -12.57 -17.31
C CYS A 30 -1.80 -13.70 -18.26
N ALA A 31 -1.32 -13.38 -19.46
CA ALA A 31 -0.74 -14.37 -20.36
C ALA A 31 0.57 -14.97 -19.80
N ALA A 32 1.39 -14.16 -19.11
CA ALA A 32 2.67 -14.60 -18.57
C ALA A 32 2.56 -15.28 -17.19
N LEU A 33 1.68 -14.79 -16.32
CA LEU A 33 1.62 -15.16 -14.90
C LEU A 33 0.34 -15.93 -14.52
N GLY A 34 -0.57 -16.12 -15.46
CA GLY A 34 -1.83 -16.85 -15.27
C GLY A 34 -3.07 -15.97 -15.33
N GLU A 35 -4.18 -16.57 -15.72
CA GLU A 35 -5.46 -15.88 -15.83
C GLU A 35 -5.90 -15.32 -14.46
N GLY A 36 -6.31 -14.04 -14.45
CA GLY A 36 -6.70 -13.36 -13.21
C GLY A 36 -5.53 -12.91 -12.32
N ALA A 37 -4.28 -13.03 -12.77
CA ALA A 37 -3.09 -12.54 -12.05
C ALA A 37 -3.23 -11.08 -11.61
N VAL A 38 -3.77 -10.22 -12.49
CA VAL A 38 -4.08 -8.82 -12.18
C VAL A 38 -5.47 -8.48 -12.71
N ALA A 39 -6.27 -7.82 -11.86
CA ALA A 39 -7.56 -7.28 -12.26
C ALA A 39 -7.41 -5.93 -13.00
N ASP A 40 -8.28 -5.66 -13.99
CA ASP A 40 -8.29 -4.41 -14.75
C ASP A 40 -8.33 -3.16 -13.85
N ARG A 41 -9.17 -3.18 -12.83
CA ARG A 41 -9.31 -2.06 -11.88
C ARG A 41 -8.00 -1.75 -11.17
N THR A 42 -7.24 -2.79 -10.81
CA THR A 42 -5.92 -2.66 -10.19
C THR A 42 -4.93 -2.05 -11.16
N CYS A 43 -4.82 -2.58 -12.37
CA CYS A 43 -3.89 -2.06 -13.37
C CYS A 43 -4.19 -0.59 -13.69
N CYS A 44 -5.46 -0.24 -13.90
CA CYS A 44 -5.88 1.14 -14.13
C CYS A 44 -5.54 2.08 -12.98
N HIS A 45 -5.70 1.64 -11.72
CA HIS A 45 -5.33 2.44 -10.55
C HIS A 45 -3.83 2.76 -10.53
N TRP A 46 -2.98 1.76 -10.75
CA TRP A 46 -1.53 1.93 -10.79
C TRP A 46 -1.09 2.80 -11.98
N PHE A 47 -1.66 2.57 -13.16
CA PHE A 47 -1.41 3.40 -14.34
C PHE A 47 -1.74 4.87 -14.11
N LYS A 48 -2.87 5.16 -13.44
CA LYS A 48 -3.22 6.54 -13.07
C LYS A 48 -2.14 7.15 -12.18
N ARG A 49 -1.69 6.41 -11.17
CA ARG A 49 -0.66 6.84 -10.22
C ARG A 49 0.69 7.11 -10.90
N PHE A 50 1.10 6.25 -11.84
CA PHE A 50 2.33 6.44 -12.63
C PHE A 50 2.25 7.66 -13.55
N ARG A 51 1.08 7.93 -14.16
CA ARG A 51 0.86 9.16 -14.95
C ARG A 51 0.95 10.44 -14.10
N GLU A 52 0.63 10.35 -12.82
CA GLU A 52 0.78 11.44 -11.85
C GLU A 52 2.24 11.59 -11.36
N GLY A 53 3.17 10.74 -11.85
CA GLY A 53 4.60 10.78 -11.52
C GLY A 53 5.00 9.97 -10.27
N ASP A 54 4.04 9.34 -9.59
CA ASP A 54 4.29 8.52 -8.41
C ASP A 54 4.65 7.08 -8.82
N MET A 55 5.95 6.85 -9.01
CA MET A 55 6.54 5.55 -9.38
C MET A 55 6.82 4.63 -8.18
N SER A 56 6.48 5.04 -6.95
CA SER A 56 6.63 4.15 -5.80
C SER A 56 5.78 2.90 -6.00
N LEU A 57 6.23 1.74 -5.53
CA LEU A 57 5.44 0.50 -5.55
C LEU A 57 4.86 0.16 -4.18
N GLU A 58 5.17 0.99 -3.18
CA GLU A 58 4.65 0.86 -1.84
C GLU A 58 3.19 1.27 -1.77
N ASN A 59 2.48 0.66 -0.81
CA ASN A 59 1.17 1.17 -0.45
C ASN A 59 1.36 2.54 0.18
N ARG A 60 0.49 3.50 -0.16
CA ARG A 60 0.41 4.73 0.63
C ARG A 60 0.04 4.36 2.07
N PRO A 61 0.55 5.11 3.07
CA PRO A 61 0.15 4.91 4.46
C PRO A 61 -1.38 4.94 4.53
N ARG A 62 -1.94 3.87 5.09
CA ARG A 62 -3.39 3.75 5.26
C ARG A 62 -3.79 4.63 6.42
N SER A 63 -4.75 5.54 6.20
CA SER A 63 -5.37 6.26 7.30
C SER A 63 -5.98 5.25 8.30
N GLY A 64 -5.80 5.51 9.59
CA GLY A 64 -6.37 4.71 10.68
C GLY A 64 -5.47 3.63 11.28
N ARG A 65 -4.31 3.29 10.69
CA ARG A 65 -3.30 2.48 11.40
C ARG A 65 -2.37 3.44 12.16
N PRO A 66 -2.15 3.24 13.48
CA PRO A 66 -1.15 4.00 14.21
C PRO A 66 0.22 3.88 13.52
N LEU A 67 0.94 5.00 13.41
CA LEU A 67 2.31 4.98 12.92
C LEU A 67 3.18 4.20 13.92
N GLU A 68 4.30 3.67 13.46
CA GLU A 68 5.24 2.96 14.35
C GLU A 68 5.74 3.87 15.48
N SER A 69 5.90 5.17 15.20
CA SER A 69 6.15 6.21 16.20
C SER A 69 5.08 6.32 17.28
N ASP A 70 3.81 6.11 16.93
CA ASP A 70 2.69 6.20 17.87
C ASP A 70 2.69 4.99 18.81
N ILE A 71 3.06 3.81 18.29
CA ILE A 71 3.22 2.58 19.06
C ILE A 71 4.40 2.70 20.02
N GLU A 72 5.55 3.21 19.57
CA GLU A 72 6.72 3.40 20.43
C GLU A 72 6.44 4.42 21.54
N ARG A 73 5.75 5.53 21.24
CA ARG A 73 5.31 6.49 22.27
C ARG A 73 4.36 5.85 23.29
N LEU A 74 3.41 5.03 22.83
CA LEU A 74 2.50 4.31 23.71
C LEU A 74 3.27 3.35 24.64
N LYS A 75 4.26 2.61 24.12
CA LYS A 75 5.08 1.69 24.91
C LYS A 75 5.84 2.42 26.02
N VAL A 76 6.51 3.53 25.69
CA VAL A 76 7.25 4.34 26.68
C VAL A 76 6.34 4.81 27.82
N LEU A 77 5.12 5.27 27.51
CA LEU A 77 4.16 5.71 28.53
C LEU A 77 3.70 4.55 29.44
N ILE A 78 3.46 3.37 28.88
CA ILE A 78 3.06 2.18 29.65
C ILE A 78 4.22 1.67 30.51
N GLU A 79 5.45 1.70 30.01
CA GLU A 79 6.64 1.31 30.75
C GLU A 79 6.94 2.27 31.91
N ASP A 80 6.77 3.57 31.70
CA ASP A 80 6.94 4.60 32.74
C ASP A 80 5.85 4.50 33.82
N ASN A 81 4.60 4.32 33.41
CA ASN A 81 3.50 4.14 34.35
C ASN A 81 2.44 3.13 33.85
N PRO A 82 2.51 1.87 34.30
CA PRO A 82 1.57 0.81 33.89
C PRO A 82 0.13 1.01 34.38
N ARG A 83 -0.13 1.98 35.27
CA ARG A 83 -1.46 2.25 35.82
C ARG A 83 -2.26 3.27 35.01
N LEU A 84 -1.66 3.86 33.98
CA LEU A 84 -2.34 4.79 33.11
C LEU A 84 -3.55 4.14 32.44
N THR A 85 -4.68 4.84 32.51
CA THR A 85 -5.91 4.41 31.85
C THR A 85 -5.86 4.75 30.37
N THR A 86 -6.66 4.05 29.58
CA THR A 86 -6.78 4.32 28.13
C THR A 86 -7.21 5.77 27.84
N HIS A 87 -8.04 6.37 28.71
CA HIS A 87 -8.45 7.76 28.56
C HIS A 87 -7.30 8.75 28.78
N GLU A 88 -6.45 8.50 29.80
CA GLU A 88 -5.26 9.32 30.06
C GLU A 88 -4.23 9.17 28.94
N LEU A 89 -3.99 7.94 28.46
CA LEU A 89 -3.11 7.67 27.32
C LEU A 89 -3.60 8.40 26.05
N SER A 90 -4.91 8.37 25.78
CA SER A 90 -5.50 9.11 24.65
C SER A 90 -5.31 10.62 24.80
N ALA A 91 -5.52 11.18 25.99
CA ALA A 91 -5.33 12.61 26.24
C ALA A 91 -3.87 13.05 26.09
N MET A 92 -2.91 12.16 26.37
CA MET A 92 -1.48 12.42 26.21
C MET A 92 -0.98 12.25 24.76
N LEU A 93 -1.64 11.40 23.96
CA LEU A 93 -1.21 11.07 22.60
C LEU A 93 -1.93 11.88 21.50
N GLY A 94 -3.11 12.44 21.79
CA GLY A 94 -3.88 13.27 20.87
C GLY A 94 -4.90 12.49 20.06
#